data_AF-A0A4Y2JI43-F1
#
_entry.id   AF-A0A4Y2JI43-F1
#
_cell.length_a   1.000
_cell.length_b   1.000
_cell.length_c   1.000
_cell.angle_alpha   90.00
_cell.angle_beta   90.00
_cell.angle_gamma   90.00
#
_symmetry.space_group_name_H-M   'P 1'
#
loop_
_entity.id
_entity.type
_entity.pdbx_description
1 polymer ?
#
loop_
_entity_poly.entity_id
_entity_poly.type
_entity_poly.pdbx_seq_one_letter_code
_entity_poly.pdbx_strand_id
1 'polypeptide(L)'
;MKVFIVILILSGYNTVPGQKRFWENASDLRNDLVYNAMRRDRFVQIMKCMHCADNTKINPNDKLFKLRPLLDKLKKKFIENWKKQNNV
;
A
#
# COMPACT_ATOMS: atom_id res chain seq x y z
N MET A 1 -0.73 9.74 -5.17
CA MET A 1 -1.09 8.70 -4.16
C MET A 1 -2.02 7.61 -4.71
N LYS A 2 -3.09 7.91 -5.47
CA LYS A 2 -3.99 6.86 -6.00
C LYS A 2 -3.27 5.79 -6.84
N VAL A 3 -2.48 6.19 -7.84
CA VAL A 3 -1.70 5.26 -8.68
C VAL A 3 -0.76 4.39 -7.86
N PHE A 4 -0.09 4.97 -6.86
CA PHE A 4 0.79 4.23 -5.95
C PHE A 4 0.02 3.13 -5.20
N ILE A 5 -1.16 3.43 -4.66
CA ILE A 5 -2.01 2.43 -3.99
C ILE A 5 -2.47 1.35 -4.97
N VAL A 6 -2.84 1.71 -6.20
CA VAL A 6 -3.21 0.73 -7.24
C VAL A 6 -2.04 -0.20 -7.56
N ILE A 7 -0.81 0.32 -7.67
CA ILE A 7 0.39 -0.51 -7.88
C ILE A 7 0.62 -1.47 -6.70
N LEU A 8 0.39 -1.03 -5.45
CA LEU A 8 0.47 -1.91 -4.28
C LEU A 8 -0.57 -3.03 -4.34
N ILE A 9 -1.82 -2.73 -4.70
CA ILE A 9 -2.88 -3.74 -4.87
C ILE A 9 -2.51 -4.72 -5.98
N LEU A 10 -2.05 -4.21 -7.12
CA LEU A 10 -1.63 -5.03 -8.26
C LEU A 10 -0.46 -5.95 -7.89
N SER A 11 0.47 -5.50 -7.03
CA SER A 11 1.60 -6.31 -6.60
C SER A 11 1.21 -7.53 -5.75
N GLY A 12 0.01 -7.53 -5.15
CA GLY A 12 -0.54 -8.71 -4.47
C GLY A 12 -1.24 -9.68 -5.42
N TYR A 13 -1.65 -9.22 -6.61
CA TYR A 13 -2.25 -10.05 -7.65
C TYR A 13 -1.20 -10.65 -8.59
N ASN A 14 -0.25 -9.84 -9.05
CA ASN A 14 0.85 -10.26 -9.91
C ASN A 14 2.17 -10.19 -9.11
N THR A 15 2.55 -11.31 -8.52
CA THR A 15 3.75 -11.40 -7.68
C THR A 15 4.99 -11.63 -8.53
N VAL A 16 5.87 -10.63 -8.56
CA VAL A 16 7.22 -10.72 -9.15
C VAL A 16 8.28 -10.85 -8.05
N PRO A 17 9.49 -11.40 -8.33
CA PRO A 17 10.54 -11.58 -7.32
C PRO A 17 10.97 -10.31 -6.58
N GLY A 18 10.66 -9.13 -7.14
CA GLY A 18 10.79 -7.87 -6.43
C GLY A 18 9.98 -6.76 -7.08
N GLN A 19 9.41 -5.86 -6.28
CA GLN A 19 8.50 -4.81 -6.77
C GLN A 19 9.12 -3.91 -7.86
N LYS A 20 10.44 -3.67 -7.80
CA LYS A 20 11.14 -2.87 -8.82
C LYS A 20 11.16 -3.54 -10.21
N ARG A 21 10.90 -4.86 -10.27
CA ARG A 21 10.93 -5.66 -11.49
C ARG A 21 9.82 -5.28 -12.47
N PHE A 22 8.72 -4.69 -12.00
CA PHE A 22 7.67 -4.16 -12.87
C PHE A 22 8.16 -3.10 -13.87
N TRP A 23 9.31 -2.47 -13.61
CA TRP A 23 9.94 -1.47 -14.46
C TRP A 23 11.13 -1.97 -15.28
N GLU A 24 11.42 -3.27 -15.24
CA GLU A 24 12.48 -3.86 -16.06
C GLU A 24 12.05 -3.89 -17.53
N ASN A 25 13.02 -4.01 -18.43
CA ASN A 25 12.74 -4.14 -19.87
C ASN A 25 12.54 -5.61 -20.30
N ALA A 26 12.76 -6.58 -19.41
CA ALA A 26 12.53 -7.99 -19.68
C ALA A 26 11.02 -8.26 -19.83
N SER A 27 10.63 -8.95 -20.91
CA SER A 27 9.23 -9.12 -21.30
C SER A 27 8.39 -9.93 -20.31
N ASP A 28 9.02 -10.79 -19.52
CA ASP A 28 8.40 -11.63 -18.49
C ASP A 28 8.26 -10.92 -17.13
N LEU A 29 8.96 -9.81 -16.92
CA LEU A 29 8.96 -9.05 -15.66
C LEU A 29 8.27 -7.69 -15.79
N ARG A 30 8.35 -7.08 -16.97
CA ARG A 30 7.76 -5.77 -17.25
C ARG A 30 6.25 -5.83 -17.12
N ASN A 31 5.69 -4.90 -16.36
CA ASN A 31 4.26 -4.69 -16.33
C ASN A 31 3.95 -3.33 -16.97
N ASP A 32 3.42 -3.35 -18.20
CA ASP A 32 3.16 -2.11 -18.95
C ASP A 32 2.18 -1.17 -18.26
N LEU A 33 1.22 -1.69 -17.50
CA LEU A 33 0.31 -0.86 -16.71
C LEU A 33 1.07 -0.11 -15.62
N VAL A 34 1.97 -0.78 -14.90
CA VAL A 34 2.80 -0.16 -13.85
C VAL A 34 3.83 0.80 -14.46
N TYR A 35 4.54 0.36 -15.49
CA TYR A 35 5.60 1.12 -16.15
C TYR A 35 5.09 2.47 -16.67
N ASN A 36 3.93 2.45 -17.35
CA ASN A 36 3.33 3.65 -17.93
C ASN A 36 2.63 4.52 -16.87
N ALA A 37 2.12 3.95 -15.78
CA ALA A 37 1.37 4.70 -14.78
C ALA A 37 2.24 5.53 -13.81
N MET A 38 3.46 5.06 -13.49
CA MET A 38 4.35 5.78 -12.57
C MET A 38 5.81 5.44 -12.85
N ARG A 39 6.71 6.43 -12.84
CA ARG A 39 8.16 6.18 -12.90
C ARG A 39 8.64 5.38 -11.68
N ARG A 40 9.55 4.42 -11.90
CA ARG A 40 10.17 3.59 -10.84
C ARG A 40 10.67 4.41 -9.66
N ASP A 41 11.47 5.44 -9.93
CA ASP A 41 12.14 6.21 -8.88
C ASP A 41 11.12 7.04 -8.07
N ARG A 42 10.02 7.45 -8.70
CA ARG A 42 8.90 8.11 -8.00
C ARG A 42 8.19 7.13 -7.08
N PHE A 43 7.92 5.90 -7.52
CA PHE A 43 7.36 4.85 -6.67
C PHE A 43 8.25 4.59 -5.46
N VAL A 44 9.56 4.42 -5.67
CA VAL A 44 10.55 4.19 -4.60
C VAL A 44 10.63 5.37 -3.63
N GLN A 45 10.57 6.61 -4.12
CA GLN A 45 10.55 7.80 -3.27
C GLN A 45 9.31 7.82 -2.37
N ILE A 46 8.12 7.54 -2.93
CA ILE A 46 6.87 7.48 -2.16
C ILE A 46 6.95 6.37 -1.11
N MET A 47 7.44 5.17 -1.47
CA MET A 47 7.65 4.07 -0.51
C MET A 47 8.51 4.50 0.68
N LYS A 48 9.62 5.21 0.43
CA LYS A 48 10.55 5.65 1.49
C LYS A 48 9.95 6.71 2.41
N CYS A 49 9.11 7.60 1.88
CA CYS A 49 8.53 8.72 2.62
C CYS A 49 7.13 8.41 3.17
N MET A 50 6.65 7.18 3.06
CA MET A 50 5.31 6.82 3.51
C MET A 50 5.27 6.71 5.04
N HIS A 51 4.60 7.67 5.69
CA HIS A 51 4.41 7.71 7.13
C HIS A 51 2.92 7.79 7.47
N CYS A 52 2.47 6.93 8.40
CA CYS A 52 1.07 6.88 8.84
C CYS A 52 0.88 7.42 10.26
N ALA A 53 1.95 7.80 10.96
CA ALA A 53 1.91 8.31 12.32
C ALA A 53 2.81 9.53 12.49
N ASP A 54 2.44 10.38 13.44
CA ASP A 54 3.22 11.53 13.88
C ASP A 54 4.30 11.07 14.87
N ASN A 55 5.56 11.10 14.45
CA ASN A 55 6.69 10.63 15.27
C ASN A 55 6.91 11.48 16.53
N THR A 56 6.37 12.70 16.62
CA THR A 56 6.47 13.55 17.82
C THR A 56 5.64 13.02 19.00
N LYS A 57 4.70 12.10 18.72
CA LYS A 57 3.76 11.53 19.71
C LYS A 57 4.06 10.08 20.07
N ILE A 58 5.32 9.65 19.93
CA ILE A 58 5.70 8.25 20.06
C ILE A 58 5.27 7.66 21.41
N ASN A 59 4.57 6.53 21.35
CA ASN A 59 4.22 5.74 22.52
C ASN A 59 5.10 4.48 22.56
N PRO A 60 6.10 4.39 23.46
CA PRO A 60 7.00 3.24 23.53
C PRO A 60 6.30 1.94 23.94
N ASN A 61 5.13 2.02 24.59
CA ASN A 61 4.35 0.86 24.99
C ASN A 61 3.48 0.30 23.85
N ASP A 62 3.30 1.06 22.76
CA ASP A 62 2.58 0.61 21.58
C ASP A 62 3.55 0.16 20.48
N LYS A 63 3.79 -1.16 20.40
CA LYS A 63 4.64 -1.77 19.36
C LYS A 63 4.17 -1.47 17.92
N LEU A 64 2.89 -1.14 17.73
CA LEU A 64 2.30 -0.82 16.43
C LEU A 64 2.07 0.69 16.23
N PHE A 65 2.64 1.55 17.07
CA PHE A 65 2.42 3.00 17.05
C PHE A 65 2.48 3.61 15.64
N LYS A 66 3.48 3.22 14.83
CA LYS A 66 3.67 3.74 13.47
C LYS A 66 2.56 3.39 12.48
N LEU A 67 1.81 2.32 12.75
CA LEU A 67 0.68 1.84 11.94
C LEU A 67 -0.68 2.15 12.56
N ARG A 68 -0.72 2.44 13.87
CA ARG A 68 -1.94 2.64 14.65
C ARG A 68 -2.95 3.56 13.97
N PRO A 69 -2.58 4.76 13.46
CA PRO A 69 -3.57 5.66 12.86
C PRO A 69 -4.17 5.12 11.56
N LEU A 70 -3.39 4.35 10.79
CA LEU A 70 -3.90 3.67 9.60
C LEU A 70 -4.88 2.57 9.98
N LEU A 71 -4.51 1.72 10.95
CA LEU A 71 -5.34 0.61 11.42
C LEU A 71 -6.67 1.12 12.00
N ASP A 72 -6.64 2.17 12.81
CA ASP A 72 -7.84 2.73 13.42
C ASP A 72 -8.79 3.31 12.35
N LYS A 73 -8.22 3.98 11.33
CA LYS A 73 -9.00 4.50 10.20
C LYS A 73 -9.63 3.38 9.38
N LEU A 74 -8.89 2.30 9.11
CA LEU A 74 -9.42 1.12 8.41
C LEU A 74 -10.51 0.43 9.22
N LYS A 75 -10.27 0.17 10.52
CA LYS A 75 -11.24 -0.44 11.43
C LYS A 75 -12.54 0.35 11.47
N LYS A 76 -12.46 1.67 11.66
CA LYS A 76 -13.63 2.55 11.64
C LYS A 76 -14.41 2.42 10.33
N LYS A 77 -13.72 2.47 9.19
CA LYS A 77 -14.38 2.36 7.88
C LYS A 77 -14.98 0.99 7.63
N PHE A 78 -14.34 -0.09 8.07
CA PHE A 78 -14.91 -1.43 7.95
C PHE A 78 -16.16 -1.57 8.80
N ILE A 79 -16.16 -1.10 10.05
CA ILE A 79 -17.35 -1.13 10.90
C ILE A 79 -18.50 -0.30 10.30
N GLU A 80 -18.21 0.91 9.80
CA GLU A 80 -19.23 1.79 9.19
C GLU A 80 -19.88 1.18 7.94
N ASN A 81 -19.12 0.47 7.12
CA ASN A 81 -19.59 -0.06 5.83
C ASN A 81 -19.95 -1.55 5.89
N TRP A 82 -19.71 -2.22 7.02
CA TRP A 82 -20.09 -3.60 7.22
C TRP A 82 -21.61 -3.69 7.34
N LYS A 83 -22.23 -4.30 6.33
CA LYS A 83 -23.65 -4.69 6.41
C LYS A 83 -23.69 -6.14 6.86
N LYS A 84 -24.30 -6.40 8.01
CA LYS A 84 -24.61 -7.78 8.42
C LYS A 84 -25.55 -8.36 7.37
N GLN A 85 -25.14 -9.44 6.72
CA GLN A 85 -26.02 -10.19 5.85
C GLN A 85 -27.01 -10.92 6.76
N ASN A 86 -28.25 -10.44 6.83
CA ASN A 86 -29.33 -11.17 7.47
C ASN A 86 -29.75 -12.26 6.49
N ASN A 87 -29.15 -13.46 6.57
CA ASN A 87 -29.71 -14.69 6.01
C ASN A 87 -29.00 -15.92 6.61
N VAL A 88 -29.84 -16.70 7.33
CA VAL A 88 -29.65 -17.99 8.05
C VAL A 88 -28.84 -17.95 9.34
#